data_AF-Q120Z8-F1
#
_entry.id   AF-Q120Z8-F1
#
_cell.length_a   1.000
_cell.length_b   1.000
_cell.length_c   1.000
_cell.angle_alpha   90.00
_cell.angle_beta   90.00
_cell.angle_gamma   90.00
#
_symmetry.space_group_name_H-M   'P 1'
#
loop_
_entity.id
_entity.type
_entity.pdbx_description
1 polymer ?
#
loop_
_entity_poly.entity_id
_entity_poly.type
_entity_poly.pdbx_seq_one_letter_code
_entity_poly.pdbx_strand_id
1 'polypeptide(L)'
;MLLLASPDEAAWRHAIEVDNILQKNTPASARRQATLIRKRLTTLDPQAWTMLAEREHEVVIQLLLAATVKHSRLLGDFIRNVYTNRQRRLEPTLAPGDWHEFLVECAHQDPQVAGWSDSTRAKLLQVIVRILVEAKYLESARSMKLTPKSLHPDVRRYLSVRHETYVLDCLERAK
;
A
#
# COMPACT_ATOMS: atom_id res chain seq x y z
N MET A 1 -11.02 14.11 -9.12
CA MET A 1 -10.36 12.78 -9.25
C MET A 1 -10.79 12.13 -10.57
N LEU A 2 -9.86 11.77 -11.45
CA LEU A 2 -10.18 11.30 -12.82
C LEU A 2 -11.13 10.08 -12.84
N LEU A 3 -11.01 9.16 -11.87
CA LEU A 3 -11.89 7.98 -11.79
C LEU A 3 -13.35 8.32 -11.43
N LEU A 4 -13.63 9.45 -10.75
CA LEU A 4 -15.01 9.88 -10.47
C LEU A 4 -15.75 10.34 -11.73
N ALA A 5 -15.02 10.74 -12.78
CA ALA A 5 -15.59 11.15 -14.05
C ALA A 5 -15.90 9.95 -14.99
N SER A 6 -15.63 8.71 -14.56
CA SER A 6 -15.81 7.49 -15.36
C SER A 6 -15.33 7.62 -16.81
N PRO A 7 -14.07 8.02 -17.05
CA PRO A 7 -13.57 8.25 -18.40
C PRO A 7 -13.58 6.94 -19.20
N ASP A 8 -13.93 7.06 -20.48
CA ASP A 8 -13.69 5.98 -21.42
C ASP A 8 -12.17 5.75 -21.63
N GLU A 9 -11.81 4.69 -22.35
CA GLU A 9 -10.41 4.34 -22.56
C GLU A 9 -9.64 5.43 -23.32
N ALA A 10 -10.31 6.13 -24.24
CA ALA A 10 -9.71 7.20 -25.04
C ALA A 10 -9.38 8.43 -24.18
N ALA A 11 -10.33 8.89 -23.37
CA ALA A 11 -10.16 9.99 -22.42
C ALA A 11 -9.09 9.67 -21.36
N TRP A 12 -9.04 8.43 -20.87
CA TRP A 12 -7.98 7.98 -19.96
C TRP A 12 -6.60 8.06 -20.61
N ARG A 13 -6.45 7.54 -21.85
CA ARG A 13 -5.16 7.57 -22.56
C ARG A 13 -4.74 9.00 -22.85
N HIS A 14 -5.67 9.87 -23.26
CA HIS A 14 -5.39 11.28 -23.49
C HIS A 14 -4.87 11.97 -22.21
N ALA A 15 -5.59 11.82 -21.09
CA ALA A 15 -5.19 12.43 -19.81
C ALA A 15 -3.81 11.96 -19.32
N ILE A 16 -3.45 10.69 -19.56
CA ILE A 16 -2.19 10.12 -19.09
C ILE A 16 -1.02 10.39 -20.04
N GLU A 17 -1.22 10.28 -21.35
CA GLU A 17 -0.15 10.33 -22.35
C GLU A 17 0.03 11.71 -22.97
N VAL A 18 -1.05 12.47 -23.14
CA VAL A 18 -1.06 13.80 -23.77
C VAL A 18 -0.99 14.88 -22.70
N ASP A 19 -1.97 14.91 -21.78
CA ASP A 19 -2.03 15.93 -20.73
C ASP A 19 -0.94 15.71 -19.65
N ASN A 20 -0.33 14.52 -19.63
CA ASN A 20 0.72 14.12 -18.70
C ASN A 20 0.41 14.51 -17.25
N ILE A 21 -0.82 14.25 -16.79
CA ILE A 21 -1.25 14.63 -15.42
C ILE A 21 -0.39 14.00 -14.32
N LEU A 22 0.37 12.94 -14.65
CA LEU A 22 1.31 12.27 -13.74
C LEU A 22 2.73 12.83 -13.80
N GLN A 23 3.00 13.79 -14.69
CA GLN A 23 4.28 14.48 -14.89
C GLN A 23 5.46 13.50 -15.01
N LYS A 24 5.34 12.49 -15.90
CA LYS A 24 6.42 11.50 -16.13
C LYS A 24 7.23 11.85 -17.36
N ASN A 25 8.51 11.48 -17.30
CA ASN A 25 9.50 11.75 -18.37
C ASN A 25 9.20 10.98 -19.66
N THR A 26 8.46 9.87 -19.59
CA THR A 26 8.09 9.09 -20.77
C THR A 26 6.62 8.63 -20.70
N PRO A 27 5.90 8.60 -21.84
CA PRO A 27 4.53 8.06 -21.91
C PRO A 27 4.44 6.61 -21.44
N ALA A 28 5.45 5.78 -21.72
CA ALA A 28 5.48 4.39 -21.26
C ALA A 28 5.52 4.28 -19.71
N SER A 29 6.29 5.16 -19.04
CA SER A 29 6.32 5.23 -17.58
C SER A 29 5.02 5.80 -17.00
N ALA A 30 4.44 6.81 -17.66
CA ALA A 30 3.14 7.37 -17.31
C ALA A 30 2.06 6.28 -17.36
N ARG A 31 1.96 5.54 -18.47
CA ARG A 31 1.05 4.39 -18.63
C ARG A 31 1.23 3.35 -17.54
N ARG A 32 2.46 2.88 -17.30
CA ARG A 32 2.70 1.82 -16.31
C ARG A 32 2.27 2.26 -14.91
N GLN A 33 2.56 3.50 -14.52
CA GLN A 33 2.13 4.04 -13.23
C GLN A 33 0.62 4.27 -13.16
N ALA A 34 0.02 4.83 -14.21
CA ALA A 34 -1.42 5.03 -14.30
C ALA A 34 -2.18 3.70 -14.17
N THR A 35 -1.71 2.65 -14.84
CA THR A 35 -2.28 1.30 -14.74
C THR A 35 -2.20 0.76 -13.32
N LEU A 36 -1.06 0.91 -12.64
CA LEU A 36 -0.92 0.45 -11.25
C LEU A 36 -1.82 1.24 -10.30
N ILE A 37 -1.86 2.57 -10.45
CA ILE A 37 -2.73 3.45 -9.65
C ILE A 37 -4.19 3.07 -9.86
N ARG A 38 -4.62 2.91 -11.12
CA ARG A 38 -5.97 2.47 -11.46
C ARG A 38 -6.28 1.13 -10.83
N LYS A 39 -5.44 0.10 -11.02
CA LYS A 39 -5.65 -1.24 -10.43
C LYS A 39 -5.82 -1.21 -8.91
N ARG A 40 -5.09 -0.34 -8.21
CA ARG A 40 -5.24 -0.17 -6.75
C ARG A 40 -6.55 0.56 -6.43
N LEU A 41 -6.81 1.69 -7.07
CA LEU A 41 -8.00 2.50 -6.80
C LEU A 41 -9.31 1.76 -7.15
N THR A 42 -9.30 0.87 -8.15
CA THR A 42 -10.46 0.02 -8.47
C THR A 42 -10.72 -1.09 -7.44
N THR A 43 -9.83 -1.30 -6.47
CA THR A 43 -10.15 -2.13 -5.29
C THR A 43 -11.02 -1.38 -4.27
N LEU A 44 -11.16 -0.06 -4.43
CA LEU A 44 -12.05 0.80 -3.66
C LEU A 44 -13.31 1.11 -4.50
N ASP A 45 -14.39 1.48 -3.83
CA ASP A 45 -15.65 1.83 -4.48
C ASP A 45 -15.89 3.35 -4.53
N PRO A 46 -16.98 3.82 -5.17
CA PRO A 46 -17.26 5.24 -5.32
C PRO A 46 -17.32 6.02 -3.99
N GLN A 47 -17.72 5.38 -2.88
CA GLN A 47 -17.72 6.06 -1.57
C GLN A 47 -16.29 6.40 -1.16
N ALA A 48 -15.36 5.45 -1.27
CA ALA A 48 -13.96 5.72 -0.97
C ALA A 48 -13.33 6.71 -1.95
N TRP A 49 -13.72 6.69 -3.22
CA TRP A 49 -13.23 7.69 -4.19
C TRP A 49 -13.67 9.11 -3.84
N THR A 50 -14.90 9.26 -3.34
CA THR A 50 -15.40 10.54 -2.82
C THR A 50 -14.58 10.97 -1.60
N MET A 51 -14.33 10.05 -0.66
CA MET A 51 -13.46 10.32 0.48
C MET A 51 -12.04 10.74 0.06
N LEU A 52 -11.46 10.12 -0.98
CA LEU A 52 -10.15 10.48 -1.51
C LEU A 52 -10.11 11.91 -2.09
N ALA A 53 -11.23 12.42 -2.59
CA ALA A 53 -11.31 13.76 -3.20
C ALA A 53 -11.61 14.86 -2.18
N GLU A 54 -12.36 14.56 -1.12
CA GLU A 54 -12.95 15.57 -0.23
C GLU A 54 -12.37 15.59 1.18
N ARG A 55 -11.68 14.52 1.60
CA ARG A 55 -11.23 14.37 2.99
C ARG A 55 -9.80 14.82 3.23
N GLU A 56 -9.52 15.02 4.51
CA GLU A 56 -8.22 15.37 5.03
C GLU A 56 -7.16 14.33 4.67
N HIS A 57 -5.94 14.81 4.56
CA HIS A 57 -4.79 14.06 4.07
C HIS A 57 -4.55 12.73 4.80
N GLU A 58 -4.86 12.65 6.11
CA GLU A 58 -4.73 11.41 6.88
C GLU A 58 -5.69 10.32 6.40
N VAL A 59 -6.97 10.65 6.17
CA VAL A 59 -7.97 9.72 5.61
C VAL A 59 -7.54 9.26 4.21
N VAL A 60 -7.07 10.20 3.38
CA VAL A 60 -6.62 9.91 2.02
C VAL A 60 -5.46 8.91 2.03
N ILE A 61 -4.41 9.16 2.82
CA ILE A 61 -3.26 8.26 2.92
C ILE A 61 -3.66 6.87 3.41
N GLN A 62 -4.51 6.79 4.44
CA GLN A 62 -4.94 5.50 4.98
C GLN A 62 -5.80 4.70 3.98
N LEU A 63 -6.67 5.37 3.20
CA LEU A 63 -7.42 4.72 2.12
C LEU A 63 -6.52 4.26 0.97
N LEU A 64 -5.51 5.04 0.60
CA LEU A 64 -4.52 4.64 -0.41
C LEU A 64 -3.67 3.45 0.05
N LEU A 65 -3.32 3.40 1.34
CA LEU A 65 -2.65 2.24 1.93
C LEU A 65 -3.56 1.02 1.92
N ALA A 66 -4.84 1.17 2.30
CA ALA A 66 -5.85 0.10 2.24
C ALA A 66 -5.98 -0.46 0.82
N ALA A 67 -6.12 0.40 -0.20
CA ALA A 67 -6.14 -0.01 -1.61
C ALA A 67 -4.88 -0.78 -2.03
N THR A 68 -3.73 -0.37 -1.51
CA THR A 68 -2.46 -1.02 -1.81
C THR A 68 -2.36 -2.40 -1.14
N VAL A 69 -2.84 -2.54 0.09
CA VAL A 69 -2.94 -3.83 0.82
C VAL A 69 -3.90 -4.77 0.10
N LYS A 70 -5.08 -4.30 -0.32
CA LYS A 70 -6.04 -5.09 -1.11
C LYS A 70 -5.43 -5.61 -2.42
N HIS A 71 -4.63 -4.78 -3.09
CA HIS A 71 -3.96 -5.16 -4.33
C HIS A 71 -2.71 -6.05 -4.12
N SER A 72 -2.06 -5.98 -2.95
CA SER A 72 -0.79 -6.66 -2.70
C SER A 72 -0.80 -7.41 -1.37
N ARG A 73 -1.08 -8.72 -1.46
CA ARG A 73 -1.02 -9.63 -0.31
C ARG A 73 0.35 -9.67 0.37
N LEU A 74 1.43 -9.56 -0.41
CA LEU A 74 2.80 -9.47 0.13
C LEU A 74 2.96 -8.27 1.08
N LEU A 75 2.44 -7.09 0.72
CA LEU A 75 2.49 -5.92 1.59
C LEU A 75 1.64 -6.14 2.85
N GLY A 76 0.41 -6.61 2.70
CA GLY A 76 -0.47 -6.88 3.83
C GLY A 76 0.12 -7.89 4.82
N ASP A 77 0.65 -8.99 4.30
CA ASP A 77 1.29 -10.02 5.11
C ASP A 77 2.57 -9.53 5.79
N PHE A 78 3.36 -8.66 5.14
CA PHE A 78 4.50 -8.02 5.79
C PHE A 78 4.06 -7.12 6.95
N ILE A 79 3.00 -6.31 6.76
CA ILE A 79 2.47 -5.47 7.83
C ILE A 79 1.93 -6.34 8.99
N ARG A 80 1.16 -7.38 8.68
CA ARG A 80 0.54 -8.24 9.70
C ARG A 80 1.56 -9.10 10.46
N ASN A 81 2.52 -9.71 9.75
CA ASN A 81 3.39 -10.73 10.33
C ASN A 81 4.71 -10.16 10.86
N VAL A 82 5.18 -9.03 10.32
CA VAL A 82 6.44 -8.39 10.72
C VAL A 82 6.17 -7.14 11.54
N TYR A 83 5.58 -6.12 10.92
CA TYR A 83 5.39 -4.82 11.57
C TYR A 83 4.55 -4.93 12.85
N THR A 84 3.39 -5.58 12.76
CA THR A 84 2.46 -5.76 13.90
C THR A 84 3.08 -6.66 14.98
N ASN A 85 3.87 -7.66 14.60
CA ASN A 85 4.55 -8.53 15.57
C ASN A 85 5.60 -7.75 16.37
N ARG A 86 6.42 -6.92 15.70
CA ARG A 86 7.35 -6.00 16.39
C ARG A 86 6.64 -5.03 17.32
N GLN A 87 5.49 -4.49 16.91
CA GLN A 87 4.65 -3.68 17.81
C GLN A 87 4.23 -4.45 19.07
N ARG A 88 3.75 -5.68 18.93
CA ARG A 88 3.34 -6.54 20.07
C ARG A 88 4.50 -6.88 21.00
N ARG A 89 5.70 -7.07 20.43
CA ARG A 89 6.93 -7.33 21.17
C ARG A 89 7.59 -6.07 21.76
N LEU A 90 6.99 -4.89 21.55
CA LEU A 90 7.54 -3.60 21.95
C LEU A 90 8.93 -3.31 21.36
N GLU A 91 9.20 -3.89 20.19
CA GLU A 91 10.44 -3.66 19.45
C GLU A 91 10.28 -2.39 18.61
N PRO A 92 11.10 -1.35 18.84
CA PRO A 92 10.83 -0.01 18.30
C PRO A 92 11.21 0.15 16.82
N THR A 93 11.92 -0.81 16.23
CA THR A 93 12.47 -0.73 14.87
C THR A 93 12.33 -2.08 14.14
N LEU A 94 12.11 -2.05 12.82
CA LEU A 94 12.29 -3.24 11.99
C LEU A 94 13.78 -3.62 11.99
N ALA A 95 14.08 -4.90 12.25
CA ALA A 95 15.46 -5.37 12.20
C ALA A 95 15.88 -5.71 10.77
N PRO A 96 17.19 -5.67 10.47
CA PRO A 96 17.70 -6.06 9.16
C PRO A 96 17.30 -7.48 8.71
N GLY A 97 17.15 -8.42 9.65
CA GLY A 97 16.79 -9.82 9.36
C GLY A 97 15.31 -10.07 9.06
N ASP A 98 14.42 -9.14 9.44
CA ASP A 98 12.96 -9.32 9.33
C ASP A 98 12.50 -9.69 7.93
N TRP A 99 13.09 -9.02 6.93
CA TRP A 99 12.73 -9.24 5.54
C TRP A 99 13.11 -10.64 5.07
N HIS A 100 14.27 -11.14 5.51
CA HIS A 100 14.72 -12.47 5.15
C HIS A 100 13.83 -13.54 5.78
N GLU A 101 13.58 -13.44 7.08
CA GLU A 101 12.71 -14.37 7.82
C GLU A 101 11.29 -14.39 7.24
N PHE A 102 10.73 -13.22 6.94
CA PHE A 102 9.44 -13.10 6.28
C PHE A 102 9.39 -13.81 4.91
N LEU A 103 10.43 -13.65 4.08
CA LEU A 103 10.49 -14.31 2.79
C LEU A 103 10.64 -15.82 2.89
N VAL A 104 11.32 -16.34 3.91
CA VAL A 104 11.40 -17.79 4.18
C VAL A 104 10.00 -18.33 4.47
N GLU A 105 9.24 -17.67 5.34
CA GLU A 105 7.84 -18.04 5.61
C GLU A 105 6.95 -17.95 4.37
N CYS A 106 7.11 -16.91 3.55
CA CYS A 106 6.39 -16.81 2.28
C CYS A 106 6.76 -17.94 1.31
N ALA A 107 8.03 -18.36 1.25
CA ALA A 107 8.48 -19.45 0.38
C ALA A 107 7.93 -20.82 0.79
N HIS A 108 7.62 -21.02 2.07
CA HIS A 108 6.92 -22.22 2.54
C HIS A 108 5.46 -22.28 2.03
N GLN A 109 4.82 -21.13 1.81
CA GLN A 109 3.45 -21.04 1.33
C GLN A 109 3.36 -20.97 -0.20
N ASP A 110 4.33 -20.32 -0.84
CA ASP A 110 4.43 -20.15 -2.28
C ASP A 110 5.88 -20.38 -2.76
N PRO A 111 6.17 -21.55 -3.38
CA PRO A 111 7.51 -21.88 -3.86
C PRO A 111 8.09 -20.88 -4.87
N GLN A 112 7.27 -20.06 -5.55
CA GLN A 112 7.78 -19.06 -6.49
C GLN A 112 8.62 -17.98 -5.80
N VAL A 113 8.34 -17.70 -4.52
CA VAL A 113 9.09 -16.72 -3.72
C VAL A 113 10.55 -17.17 -3.53
N ALA A 114 10.77 -18.48 -3.38
CA ALA A 114 12.12 -19.04 -3.27
C ALA A 114 12.97 -18.75 -4.53
N GLY A 115 12.33 -18.71 -5.70
CA GLY A 115 12.97 -18.43 -6.98
C GLY A 115 13.30 -16.96 -7.27
N TRP A 116 12.89 -16.02 -6.40
CA TRP A 116 13.19 -14.60 -6.62
C TRP A 116 14.68 -14.30 -6.49
N SER A 117 15.22 -13.52 -7.43
CA SER A 117 16.58 -12.99 -7.35
C SER A 117 16.74 -12.03 -6.17
N ASP A 118 17.97 -11.88 -5.68
CA ASP A 118 18.29 -10.90 -4.62
C ASP A 118 17.93 -9.47 -5.02
N SER A 119 18.09 -9.12 -6.30
CA SER A 119 17.68 -7.82 -6.84
C SER A 119 16.16 -7.61 -6.75
N THR A 120 15.36 -8.65 -7.00
CA THR A 120 13.90 -8.61 -6.87
C THR A 120 13.49 -8.45 -5.40
N ARG A 121 14.09 -9.25 -4.51
CA ARG A 121 13.84 -9.20 -3.06
C ARG A 121 14.18 -7.82 -2.49
N ALA A 122 15.35 -7.27 -2.83
CA ALA A 122 15.77 -5.95 -2.40
C ALA A 122 14.84 -4.85 -2.94
N LYS A 123 14.39 -4.98 -4.20
CA LYS A 123 13.48 -4.00 -4.80
C LYS A 123 12.11 -4.01 -4.13
N LEU A 124 11.58 -5.19 -3.80
CA LEU A 124 10.31 -5.33 -3.08
C LEU A 124 10.39 -4.71 -1.69
N LEU A 125 11.45 -4.98 -0.93
CA LEU A 125 11.66 -4.36 0.37
C LEU A 125 11.72 -2.83 0.26
N GLN A 126 12.47 -2.30 -0.71
CA GLN A 126 12.55 -0.85 -0.94
C GLN A 126 11.17 -0.23 -1.18
N VAL A 127 10.32 -0.90 -1.97
CA VAL A 127 8.95 -0.43 -2.26
C VAL A 127 8.08 -0.49 -1.00
N ILE A 128 8.14 -1.59 -0.24
CA ILE A 128 7.39 -1.76 1.00
C ILE A 128 7.78 -0.68 2.01
N VAL A 129 9.08 -0.51 2.29
CA VAL A 129 9.56 0.51 3.23
C VAL A 129 9.12 1.91 2.80
N ARG A 130 9.22 2.23 1.51
CA ARG A 130 8.75 3.52 1.00
C ARG A 130 7.26 3.73 1.27
N ILE A 131 6.43 2.73 0.99
CA ILE A 131 4.98 2.81 1.27
C ILE A 131 4.72 3.04 2.77
N LEU A 132 5.44 2.32 3.65
CA LEU A 132 5.28 2.47 5.10
C LEU A 132 5.75 3.84 5.61
N VAL A 133 6.80 4.42 5.02
CA VAL A 133 7.25 5.78 5.36
C VAL A 133 6.22 6.82 4.88
N GLU A 134 5.76 6.72 3.63
CA GLU A 134 4.74 7.62 3.07
C GLU A 134 3.44 7.55 3.90
N ALA A 135 3.06 6.36 4.35
CA ALA A 135 1.89 6.16 5.22
C ALA A 135 2.14 6.48 6.71
N LYS A 136 3.35 6.90 7.09
CA LYS A 136 3.75 7.20 8.47
C LYS A 136 3.59 6.02 9.44
N TYR A 137 3.80 4.80 8.94
CA TYR A 137 4.00 3.57 9.74
C TYR A 137 5.46 3.41 10.16
N LEU A 138 6.38 3.94 9.35
CA LEU A 138 7.80 4.11 9.69
C LEU A 138 8.14 5.61 9.72
N GLU A 139 9.02 5.98 10.64
CA GLU A 139 9.56 7.34 10.73
C GLU A 139 10.41 7.69 9.50
N SER A 140 11.31 6.79 9.10
CA SER A 140 12.12 6.94 7.91
C SER A 140 12.67 5.60 7.42
N ALA A 141 13.09 5.56 6.15
CA ALA A 141 13.77 4.40 5.58
C ALA A 141 15.17 4.14 6.20
N ARG A 142 15.72 5.13 6.92
CA ARG A 142 17.02 5.01 7.60
C ARG A 142 16.87 4.46 9.01
N SER A 143 15.98 5.04 9.81
CA SER A 143 15.78 4.62 11.21
C SER A 143 15.00 3.32 11.32
N MET A 144 14.15 3.00 10.34
CA MET A 144 13.21 1.87 10.38
C MET A 144 12.35 1.84 11.66
N LYS A 145 12.24 2.99 12.34
CA LYS A 145 11.54 3.15 13.60
C LYS A 145 10.04 3.09 13.34
N LEU A 146 9.36 2.23 14.09
CA LEU A 146 7.92 2.05 14.01
C LEU A 146 7.24 3.29 14.58
N THR A 147 6.22 3.77 13.87
CA THR A 147 5.32 4.83 14.32
C THR A 147 3.90 4.28 14.37
N PRO A 148 3.47 3.67 15.50
CA PRO A 148 2.14 3.09 15.63
C PRO A 148 1.05 4.13 15.37
N LYS A 149 0.26 3.89 14.33
CA LYS A 149 -0.90 4.73 13.96
C LYS A 149 -2.19 4.03 14.32
N SER A 150 -3.17 4.81 14.73
CA SER A 150 -4.55 4.32 14.80
C SER A 150 -5.24 4.64 13.48
N LEU A 151 -6.05 3.70 12.99
CA LEU A 151 -6.96 3.95 11.89
C LEU A 151 -7.92 5.10 12.23
N HIS A 152 -8.05 6.05 11.31
CA HIS A 152 -9.02 7.12 11.38
C HIS A 152 -10.44 6.53 11.44
N PRO A 153 -11.35 7.06 12.28
CA PRO A 153 -12.70 6.51 12.45
C PRO A 153 -13.44 6.25 11.13
N ASP A 154 -13.31 7.17 10.18
CA ASP A 154 -13.99 7.11 8.89
C ASP A 154 -13.45 6.00 7.99
N VAL A 155 -12.14 5.79 8.00
CA VAL A 155 -11.50 4.69 7.25
C VAL A 155 -11.87 3.36 7.90
N ARG A 156 -11.82 3.27 9.24
CA ARG A 156 -12.29 2.09 9.96
C ARG A 156 -13.74 1.77 9.61
N ARG A 157 -14.64 2.75 9.71
CA ARG A 157 -16.06 2.58 9.38
C ARG A 157 -16.25 2.11 7.94
N TYR A 158 -15.56 2.74 6.98
CA TYR A 158 -15.62 2.36 5.58
C TYR A 158 -15.24 0.89 5.36
N LEU A 159 -14.13 0.44 5.96
CA LEU A 159 -13.63 -0.93 5.87
C LEU A 159 -14.54 -1.94 6.60
N SER A 160 -15.03 -1.58 7.79
CA SER A 160 -15.89 -2.46 8.61
C SER A 160 -17.23 -2.72 7.94
N VAL A 161 -17.89 -1.69 7.37
CA VAL A 161 -19.17 -1.84 6.65
C VAL A 161 -19.04 -2.77 5.44
N ARG A 162 -17.85 -2.88 4.86
CA ARG A 162 -17.55 -3.73 3.70
C ARG A 162 -16.95 -5.09 4.07
N HIS A 163 -16.87 -5.41 5.36
CA HIS A 163 -16.28 -6.64 5.86
C HIS A 163 -14.83 -6.88 5.37
N GLU A 164 -14.05 -5.80 5.22
CA GLU A 164 -12.65 -5.84 4.79
C GLU A 164 -11.73 -6.28 5.95
N THR A 165 -12.01 -7.44 6.53
CA THR A 165 -11.37 -7.94 7.78
C THR A 165 -9.86 -8.05 7.64
N TYR A 166 -9.37 -8.62 6.53
CA TYR A 166 -7.93 -8.72 6.26
C TYR A 166 -7.23 -7.35 6.26
N VAL A 167 -7.85 -6.35 5.64
CA VAL A 167 -7.28 -4.99 5.56
C VAL A 167 -7.31 -4.32 6.93
N LEU A 168 -8.40 -4.49 7.68
CA LEU A 168 -8.49 -4.02 9.07
C LEU A 168 -7.37 -4.65 9.93
N ASP A 169 -7.18 -5.96 9.86
CA ASP A 169 -6.14 -6.66 10.63
C ASP A 169 -4.72 -6.18 10.30
N CYS A 170 -4.49 -5.75 9.05
CA CYS A 170 -3.21 -5.19 8.63
C CYS A 170 -3.03 -3.75 9.13
N LEU A 171 -4.08 -2.93 9.11
CA LEU A 171 -3.95 -1.49 9.36
C LEU A 171 -4.24 -1.09 10.80
N GLU A 172 -4.95 -1.91 11.57
CA GLU A 172 -5.22 -1.64 12.97
C GLU A 172 -3.96 -1.76 13.82
N ARG A 173 -3.88 -0.90 14.83
CA ARG A 173 -2.81 -0.95 15.81
C ARG A 173 -2.90 -2.27 16.57
N ALA A 174 -1.75 -2.92 16.77
CA ALA A 174 -1.66 -4.04 17.71
C ALA A 174 -2.22 -3.65 19.09
N LYS A 175 -3.09 -4.49 19.63
CA LYS A 175 -3.57 -4.42 21.01
C LYS A 175 -2.51 -4.95 21.96
#